data_AF-A0A6P0JVI3-F1
#
_entry.id   AF-A0A6P0JVI3-F1
#
_cell.length_a   1.000
_cell.length_b   1.000
_cell.length_c   1.000
_cell.angle_alpha   90.00
_cell.angle_beta   90.00
_cell.angle_gamma   90.00
#
_symmetry.space_group_name_H-M   'P 1'
#
loop_
_entity.id
_entity.type
_entity.pdbx_description
1 polymer ?
#
loop_
_entity_poly.entity_id
_entity_poly.type
_entity_poly.pdbx_seq_one_letter_code
_entity_poly.pdbx_strand_id
1 'polypeptide(L)'
;KSVCREIFLVVNKSAKPVSQSRELLLDDEDLAARMMRETLSKLKNRGEDKASLARIYSFAFGDTDAEKKEVVVGQLEYTSAVALHKMHCAAVFGVEKAFDLTKEKVGDITDGRRIQNPDRPVMLLRETPLHDWPTLPRRSGKTHAPQDIQEAVNLLAQMTDAVLFPLFDRFRPFAVHNAEMRALRTRLQDPDMMAEPPQRKCFSLLFEGSGVRTVFESHLERLKKRKKTAQDEGTEISDYTRNQLKDAQAIDGAWQQHREKIKKYRAARLFYIDPERFFGNPDYQEDWPKLLNKANTIFDTVSTQAFQLGYLMAVHSVVELMAYHETPYQQRLAMVQFVANLFVDALNAYFSSSSANEHRSYTGLVKESRADVFNRNALGLRGLLVQSVQELNEKQWFFFRYAVLEMVHCKYAYPTVATTLEAASDPAIAQRYRDILPNLMGYLIDLRKQYMEDAENTAIKSSGFQQELQLLRAELQGAGKSHPEIIEQINAKETAKTQEVQRQCQENLQASLGEMASADKLMNRLLGDSGGEFGNNA
;
A
#
# COMPACT_ATOMS: atom_id res chain seq x y z
N LYS A 1 20.16 37.73 30.17
CA LYS A 1 18.85 37.04 30.26
C LYS A 1 17.85 37.48 29.18
N SER A 2 17.76 38.76 28.75
CA SER A 2 16.86 39.16 27.66
C SER A 2 17.33 38.71 26.27
N VAL A 3 18.64 38.76 25.98
CA VAL A 3 19.22 38.33 24.69
C VAL A 3 19.01 36.83 24.44
N CYS A 4 19.17 35.98 25.45
CA CYS A 4 18.88 34.54 25.30
C CYS A 4 17.38 34.26 25.06
N ARG A 5 16.49 35.06 25.66
CA ARG A 5 15.03 34.94 25.47
C ARG A 5 14.62 35.44 24.08
N GLU A 6 15.29 36.46 23.56
CA GLU A 6 15.10 36.99 22.22
C GLU A 6 15.66 36.03 21.16
N ILE A 7 16.86 35.45 21.37
CA ILE A 7 17.39 34.36 20.53
C ILE A 7 16.46 33.15 20.58
N PHE A 8 15.93 32.75 21.74
CA PHE A 8 15.00 31.63 21.86
C PHE A 8 13.65 31.91 21.18
N LEU A 9 13.13 33.15 21.26
CA LEU A 9 11.91 33.57 20.58
C LEU A 9 12.09 33.73 19.08
N VAL A 10 13.25 34.18 18.61
CA VAL A 10 13.60 34.27 17.18
C VAL A 10 13.84 32.88 16.61
N VAL A 11 14.56 32.00 17.31
CA VAL A 11 14.73 30.59 16.95
C VAL A 11 13.40 29.86 16.96
N ASN A 12 12.49 30.09 17.92
CA ASN A 12 11.14 29.49 17.88
C ASN A 12 10.21 30.12 16.83
N LYS A 13 10.35 31.41 16.51
CA LYS A 13 9.59 32.06 15.41
C LYS A 13 10.06 31.63 14.02
N SER A 14 11.31 31.15 13.90
CA SER A 14 11.91 30.71 12.63
C SER A 14 12.15 29.19 12.57
N ALA A 15 11.95 28.46 13.67
CA ALA A 15 11.92 27.02 13.70
C ALA A 15 10.67 26.55 12.98
N LYS A 16 10.87 25.81 11.89
CA LYS A 16 9.79 25.05 11.29
C LYS A 16 9.14 24.17 12.37
N PRO A 17 7.80 23.98 12.33
CA PRO A 17 7.14 23.01 13.19
C PRO A 17 7.87 21.66 13.09
N VAL A 18 8.03 20.99 14.23
CA VAL A 18 8.66 19.67 14.28
C VAL A 18 7.74 18.72 13.50
N SER A 19 8.27 17.99 12.51
CA SER A 19 7.44 17.04 11.76
C SER A 19 6.91 15.95 12.68
N GLN A 20 5.72 15.43 12.38
CA GLN A 20 5.09 14.33 13.11
C GLN A 20 6.02 13.12 13.21
N SER A 21 6.72 12.79 12.12
CA SER A 21 7.75 11.74 12.11
C SER A 21 8.83 11.96 13.18
N ARG A 22 9.27 13.21 13.38
CA ARG A 22 10.33 13.56 14.33
C ARG A 22 9.80 13.59 15.77
N GLU A 23 8.56 14.02 15.97
CA GLU A 23 7.89 13.90 17.28
C GLU A 23 7.81 12.42 17.70
N LEU A 24 7.35 11.55 16.79
CA LEU A 24 7.26 10.11 17.04
C LEU A 24 8.64 9.48 17.27
N LEU A 25 9.66 9.85 16.47
CA LEU A 25 11.01 9.34 16.65
C LEU A 25 11.63 9.70 18.01
N LEU A 26 11.14 10.75 18.68
CA LEU A 26 11.60 11.17 20.01
C LEU A 26 10.65 10.75 21.13
N ASP A 27 9.55 10.08 20.82
CA ASP A 27 8.55 9.62 21.78
C ASP A 27 9.00 8.30 22.41
N ASP A 28 9.56 8.39 23.63
CA ASP A 28 9.99 7.23 24.42
C ASP A 28 8.86 6.62 25.27
N GLU A 29 7.72 7.30 25.36
CA GLU A 29 6.54 6.80 26.09
C GLU A 29 5.65 5.92 25.22
N ASP A 30 5.62 6.18 23.91
CA ASP A 30 4.87 5.41 22.93
C ASP A 30 5.65 4.15 22.48
N LEU A 31 5.17 2.98 22.91
CA LEU A 31 5.75 1.69 22.52
C LEU A 31 5.73 1.46 21.00
N ALA A 32 4.69 1.91 20.29
CA ALA A 32 4.64 1.76 18.84
C ALA A 32 5.68 2.65 18.14
N ALA A 33 6.03 3.79 18.73
CA ALA A 33 7.10 4.63 18.23
C ALA A 33 8.48 4.01 18.46
N ARG A 34 8.67 3.31 19.59
CA ARG A 34 9.86 2.50 19.84
C ARG A 34 9.96 1.31 18.88
N MET A 35 8.86 0.62 18.60
CA MET A 35 8.81 -0.45 17.60
C MET A 35 9.16 0.07 16.20
N MET A 36 8.62 1.22 15.80
CA MET A 36 9.00 1.89 14.54
C MET A 36 10.52 2.17 14.49
N ARG A 37 11.13 2.67 15.58
CA ARG A 37 12.59 2.87 15.66
C ARG A 37 13.37 1.57 15.50
N GLU A 38 12.88 0.49 16.11
CA GLU A 38 13.48 -0.85 16.01
C GLU A 38 13.43 -1.35 14.54
N THR A 39 12.27 -1.27 13.88
CA THR A 39 12.11 -1.63 12.47
C THR A 39 13.01 -0.80 11.54
N LEU A 40 13.08 0.52 11.77
CA LEU A 40 13.98 1.41 11.02
C LEU A 40 15.46 1.08 11.25
N SER A 41 15.83 0.68 12.46
CA SER A 41 17.19 0.24 12.79
C SER A 41 17.55 -1.07 12.07
N LYS A 42 16.61 -2.03 12.03
CA LYS A 42 16.75 -3.25 11.21
C LYS A 42 16.92 -2.90 9.73
N LEU A 43 16.14 -1.97 9.18
CA LEU A 43 16.26 -1.54 7.79
C LEU A 43 17.62 -0.89 7.48
N LYS A 44 18.18 -0.14 8.43
CA LYS A 44 19.52 0.46 8.32
C LYS A 44 20.64 -0.59 8.31
N ASN A 45 20.52 -1.62 9.15
CA ASN A 45 21.57 -2.61 9.41
C ASN A 45 21.52 -3.82 8.48
N ARG A 46 20.63 -3.86 7.49
CA ARG A 46 20.58 -4.94 6.50
C ARG A 46 21.89 -5.03 5.70
N GLY A 47 22.38 -6.25 5.44
CA GLY A 47 23.57 -6.50 4.62
C GLY A 47 23.34 -6.18 3.14
N GLU A 48 24.41 -5.99 2.36
CA GLU A 48 24.37 -5.57 0.95
C GLU A 48 24.14 -6.71 -0.07
N ASP A 49 23.69 -7.88 0.35
CA ASP A 49 23.84 -9.06 -0.52
C ASP A 49 22.68 -9.26 -1.51
N LYS A 50 21.49 -8.68 -1.24
CA LYS A 50 20.28 -8.86 -2.05
C LYS A 50 19.76 -7.54 -2.61
N ALA A 51 19.49 -7.50 -3.92
CA ALA A 51 19.09 -6.27 -4.61
C ALA A 51 17.65 -5.84 -4.34
N SER A 52 16.75 -6.79 -4.05
CA SER A 52 15.33 -6.51 -3.82
C SER A 52 14.98 -6.04 -2.40
N LEU A 53 15.95 -6.05 -1.48
CA LEU A 53 15.69 -5.69 -0.08
C LEU A 53 15.34 -4.21 0.05
N ALA A 54 14.28 -3.95 0.80
CA ALA A 54 13.93 -2.64 1.28
C ALA A 54 15.04 -2.08 2.17
N ARG A 55 15.32 -0.79 1.98
CA ARG A 55 16.37 -0.04 2.69
C ARG A 55 15.81 1.19 3.32
N ILE A 56 16.58 1.78 4.22
CA ILE A 56 16.22 3.03 4.87
C ILE A 56 15.84 4.15 3.88
N TYR A 57 16.50 4.23 2.71
CA TYR A 57 16.19 5.20 1.66
C TYR A 57 14.89 4.93 0.88
N SER A 58 14.22 3.80 1.12
CA SER A 58 12.89 3.51 0.59
C SER A 58 11.77 4.12 1.43
N PHE A 59 12.11 4.76 2.56
CA PHE A 59 11.19 5.26 3.59
C PHE A 59 11.37 6.76 3.77
N ALA A 60 10.26 7.50 3.78
CA ALA A 60 10.26 8.92 4.06
C ALA A 60 10.32 9.22 5.57
N PHE A 61 11.19 10.16 5.97
CA PHE A 61 11.39 10.60 7.35
C PHE A 61 10.82 11.97 7.67
N GLY A 62 10.25 12.67 6.68
CA GLY A 62 9.64 13.99 6.87
C GLY A 62 8.21 13.99 6.37
N ASP A 63 7.37 14.79 6.99
CA ASP A 63 6.09 15.15 6.40
C ASP A 63 6.39 16.10 5.26
N THR A 64 5.99 15.77 4.04
CA THR A 64 5.82 16.82 3.04
C THR A 64 4.73 17.74 3.58
N ASP A 65 5.07 19.01 3.87
CA ASP A 65 4.17 20.12 4.26
C ASP A 65 3.00 20.34 3.27
N ALA A 66 2.87 19.51 2.24
CA ALA A 66 1.71 19.42 1.37
C ALA A 66 0.55 18.79 2.17
N GLU A 67 -0.17 19.66 2.87
CA GLU A 67 -1.51 19.43 3.39
C GLU A 67 -2.28 18.41 2.51
N LYS A 68 -2.76 17.32 3.12
CA LYS A 68 -3.77 16.37 2.61
C LYS A 68 -3.34 15.22 1.69
N LYS A 69 -2.06 14.98 1.39
CA LYS A 69 -1.69 13.76 0.60
C LYS A 69 -1.17 12.64 1.51
N GLU A 70 -2.04 11.69 1.82
CA GLU A 70 -1.75 10.42 2.52
C GLU A 70 -0.94 9.41 1.68
N VAL A 71 -0.52 9.83 0.50
CA VAL A 71 0.33 9.06 -0.41
C VAL A 71 1.68 9.76 -0.46
N VAL A 72 2.77 8.98 -0.37
CA VAL A 72 4.14 9.46 -0.64
C VAL A 72 4.24 9.73 -2.15
N VAL A 73 3.51 10.73 -2.66
CA VAL A 73 3.40 10.96 -4.11
C VAL A 73 4.67 11.63 -4.58
N GLY A 74 5.42 10.91 -5.40
CA GLY A 74 6.45 11.47 -6.25
C GLY A 74 7.84 11.57 -5.63
N GLN A 75 8.04 10.93 -4.49
CA GLN A 75 9.34 10.68 -3.91
C GLN A 75 9.61 9.17 -4.09
N LEU A 76 10.83 8.74 -4.39
CA LEU A 76 11.10 7.33 -4.73
C LEU A 76 10.86 6.39 -3.53
N GLU A 77 10.59 6.95 -2.37
CA GLU A 77 10.08 6.31 -1.18
C GLU A 77 8.62 5.85 -1.39
N TYR A 78 8.28 4.66 -0.89
CA TYR A 78 6.92 4.09 -1.03
C TYR A 78 6.19 3.95 0.30
N THR A 79 6.83 4.34 1.40
CA THR A 79 6.24 4.32 2.75
C THR A 79 6.95 5.35 3.62
N SER A 80 6.49 5.56 4.85
CA SER A 80 7.02 6.58 5.75
C SER A 80 7.15 6.07 7.18
N ALA A 81 7.97 6.74 7.99
CA ALA A 81 8.05 6.49 9.42
C ALA A 81 6.66 6.57 10.09
N VAL A 82 5.84 7.57 9.72
CA VAL A 82 4.46 7.70 10.22
C VAL A 82 3.60 6.50 9.85
N ALA A 83 3.72 5.99 8.61
CA ALA A 83 3.00 4.80 8.18
C ALA A 83 3.42 3.55 8.98
N LEU A 84 4.72 3.36 9.21
CA LEU A 84 5.25 2.28 10.06
C LEU A 84 4.72 2.36 11.49
N HIS A 85 4.70 3.55 12.10
CA HIS A 85 4.11 3.75 13.43
C HIS A 85 2.64 3.34 13.47
N LYS A 86 1.85 3.75 12.48
CA LYS A 86 0.43 3.36 12.36
C LYS A 86 0.26 1.85 12.19
N MET A 87 1.11 1.20 11.40
CA MET A 87 1.10 -0.26 11.23
C MET A 87 1.37 -0.99 12.54
N HIS A 88 2.37 -0.57 13.32
CA HIS A 88 2.61 -1.13 14.65
C HIS A 88 1.45 -0.87 15.61
N CYS A 89 0.86 0.32 15.57
CA CYS A 89 -0.34 0.62 16.36
C CYS A 89 -1.46 -0.36 16.01
N ALA A 90 -1.81 -0.47 14.72
CA ALA A 90 -2.89 -1.33 14.25
C ALA A 90 -2.67 -2.80 14.62
N ALA A 91 -1.50 -3.35 14.35
CA ALA A 91 -1.21 -4.78 14.57
C ALA A 91 -1.16 -5.17 16.05
N VAL A 92 -0.63 -4.31 16.93
CA VAL A 92 -0.33 -4.65 18.33
C VAL A 92 -1.34 -4.08 19.31
N PHE A 93 -1.84 -2.87 19.08
CA PHE A 93 -2.75 -2.17 19.98
C PHE A 93 -4.16 -2.04 19.40
N GLY A 94 -4.42 -2.67 18.24
CA GLY A 94 -5.71 -2.72 17.57
C GLY A 94 -6.82 -3.29 18.44
N VAL A 95 -8.02 -2.72 18.32
CA VAL A 95 -9.22 -3.29 18.93
C VAL A 95 -9.56 -4.62 18.25
N GLU A 96 -10.11 -5.58 19.00
CA GLU A 96 -10.44 -6.92 18.50
C GLU A 96 -11.27 -6.91 17.21
N LYS A 97 -12.25 -6.00 17.13
CA LYS A 97 -13.11 -5.81 15.95
C LYS A 97 -12.37 -5.40 14.67
N ALA A 98 -11.12 -4.96 14.76
CA ALA A 98 -10.30 -4.65 13.59
C ALA A 98 -9.78 -5.91 12.90
N PHE A 99 -9.66 -7.03 13.62
CA PHE A 99 -9.18 -8.31 13.07
C PHE A 99 -10.32 -9.21 12.62
N ASP A 100 -11.53 -8.95 13.13
CA ASP A 100 -12.75 -9.65 12.77
C ASP A 100 -13.12 -9.43 11.28
N LEU A 101 -13.46 -10.52 10.59
CA LEU A 101 -13.94 -10.53 9.21
C LEU A 101 -15.48 -10.57 9.11
N THR A 102 -16.18 -10.75 10.24
CA THR A 102 -17.62 -11.07 10.29
C THR A 102 -18.54 -9.89 10.57
N LYS A 103 -18.01 -8.75 11.05
CA LYS A 103 -18.82 -7.66 11.59
C LYS A 103 -19.13 -6.55 10.57
N GLU A 104 -20.38 -6.09 10.57
CA GLU A 104 -20.89 -4.93 9.80
C GLU A 104 -20.13 -3.61 10.06
N LYS A 105 -19.40 -3.49 11.18
CA LYS A 105 -18.56 -2.32 11.49
C LYS A 105 -17.17 -2.74 11.96
N VAL A 106 -16.21 -2.58 11.04
CA VAL A 106 -14.79 -2.78 11.31
C VAL A 106 -14.30 -1.70 12.29
N GLY A 107 -13.51 -2.11 13.28
CA GLY A 107 -12.92 -1.18 14.24
C GLY A 107 -11.97 -0.18 13.56
N ASP A 108 -12.04 1.10 13.93
CA ASP A 108 -11.18 2.14 13.36
C ASP A 108 -9.73 1.97 13.86
N ILE A 109 -8.80 1.78 12.91
CA ILE A 109 -7.35 1.66 13.15
C ILE A 109 -6.56 2.80 12.51
N THR A 110 -7.24 3.86 12.06
CA THR A 110 -6.59 4.98 11.37
C THR A 110 -6.15 6.08 12.34
N ASP A 111 -6.88 6.22 13.45
CA ASP A 111 -6.54 7.17 14.52
C ASP A 111 -5.82 6.48 15.69
N GLY A 112 -4.53 6.79 15.86
CA GLY A 112 -3.72 6.28 16.98
C GLY A 112 -4.25 6.67 18.36
N ARG A 113 -5.16 7.62 18.50
CA ARG A 113 -5.87 7.89 19.78
C ARG A 113 -6.95 6.84 20.08
N ARG A 114 -7.47 6.15 19.07
CA ARG A 114 -8.54 5.14 19.20
C ARG A 114 -8.02 3.71 19.30
N ILE A 115 -6.75 3.52 18.93
CA ILE A 115 -6.03 2.25 19.02
C ILE A 115 -5.42 2.13 20.42
N GLN A 116 -6.24 1.71 21.38
CA GLN A 116 -5.87 1.62 22.79
C GLN A 116 -6.30 0.30 23.42
N ASN A 117 -6.05 -0.83 22.76
CA ASN A 117 -6.26 -2.14 23.41
C ASN A 117 -5.01 -2.51 24.22
N PRO A 118 -5.02 -2.38 25.56
CA PRO A 118 -3.86 -2.72 26.38
C PRO A 118 -3.73 -4.23 26.62
N ASP A 119 -4.77 -5.02 26.29
CA ASP A 119 -4.80 -6.47 26.54
C ASP A 119 -4.19 -7.24 25.37
N ARG A 120 -4.35 -6.73 24.14
CA ARG A 120 -3.76 -7.34 22.93
C ARG A 120 -2.25 -7.54 23.01
N PRO A 121 -1.40 -6.56 23.35
CA PRO A 121 0.04 -6.79 23.44
C PRO A 121 0.40 -7.89 24.46
N VAL A 122 -0.33 -7.98 25.58
CA VAL A 122 -0.16 -9.06 26.55
C VAL A 122 -0.56 -10.41 25.96
N MET A 123 -1.71 -10.48 25.27
CA MET A 123 -2.14 -11.68 24.55
C MET A 123 -1.11 -12.13 23.51
N LEU A 124 -0.47 -11.20 22.81
CA LEU A 124 0.59 -11.51 21.85
C LEU A 124 1.85 -12.06 22.54
N LEU A 125 2.19 -11.57 23.73
CA LEU A 125 3.38 -11.93 24.51
C LEU A 125 3.21 -13.18 25.39
N ARG A 126 2.17 -13.99 25.17
CA ARG A 126 1.95 -15.22 25.94
C ARG A 126 3.14 -16.17 25.88
N GLU A 127 3.45 -16.78 27.04
CA GLU A 127 4.57 -17.70 27.23
C GLU A 127 5.95 -17.10 26.92
N THR A 128 6.07 -15.78 26.97
CA THR A 128 7.36 -15.07 27.00
C THR A 128 7.73 -14.72 28.44
N PRO A 129 8.96 -14.26 28.72
CA PRO A 129 9.32 -13.74 30.06
C PRO A 129 8.42 -12.59 30.55
N LEU A 130 7.63 -11.98 29.67
CA LEU A 130 6.75 -10.84 29.95
C LEU A 130 5.27 -11.24 30.10
N HIS A 131 4.96 -12.54 30.11
CA HIS A 131 3.59 -13.06 30.13
C HIS A 131 2.79 -12.71 31.40
N ASP A 132 3.48 -12.39 32.50
CA ASP A 132 2.86 -12.03 33.79
C ASP A 132 2.26 -10.62 33.81
N TRP A 133 2.46 -9.82 32.76
CA TRP A 133 1.91 -8.48 32.69
C TRP A 133 0.39 -8.52 32.50
N PRO A 134 -0.42 -7.89 33.36
CA PRO A 134 -1.88 -7.95 33.25
C PRO A 134 -2.38 -7.14 32.05
N THR A 135 -1.75 -6.00 31.77
CA THR A 135 -2.06 -5.11 30.65
C THR A 135 -0.79 -4.39 30.23
N LEU A 136 -0.69 -3.98 28.97
CA LEU A 136 0.40 -3.15 28.47
C LEU A 136 -0.15 -2.01 27.58
N PRO A 137 -0.55 -0.87 28.18
CA PRO A 137 -1.01 0.28 27.42
C PRO A 137 0.06 0.79 26.46
N ARG A 138 -0.31 1.35 25.30
CA ARG A 138 0.67 1.89 24.34
C ARG A 138 1.60 2.96 24.94
N ARG A 139 1.08 3.81 25.83
CA ARG A 139 1.79 4.93 26.46
C ARG A 139 2.44 4.52 27.78
N SER A 140 3.10 3.36 27.79
CA SER A 140 3.67 2.75 28.99
C SER A 140 5.19 2.55 28.89
N GLY A 141 5.87 3.21 27.94
CA GLY A 141 7.30 3.03 27.69
C GLY A 141 8.24 3.32 28.87
N LYS A 142 7.71 3.87 29.97
CA LYS A 142 8.43 4.18 31.22
C LYS A 142 7.85 3.47 32.47
N THR A 143 6.83 2.63 32.33
CA THR A 143 6.13 2.03 33.50
C THR A 143 6.81 0.77 34.03
N HIS A 144 7.56 0.06 33.20
CA HIS A 144 8.34 -1.13 33.58
C HIS A 144 9.85 -0.89 33.46
N ALA A 145 10.66 -1.86 33.89
CA ALA A 145 12.11 -1.76 33.78
C ALA A 145 12.53 -1.57 32.30
N PRO A 146 13.55 -0.73 32.02
CA PRO A 146 13.93 -0.42 30.64
C PRO A 146 14.28 -1.65 29.78
N GLN A 147 14.85 -2.69 30.39
CA GLN A 147 15.20 -3.95 29.73
C GLN A 147 13.94 -4.71 29.31
N ASP A 148 12.98 -4.86 30.22
CA ASP A 148 11.71 -5.55 29.93
C ASP A 148 10.89 -4.81 28.86
N ILE A 149 10.86 -3.48 28.90
CA ILE A 149 10.20 -2.69 27.85
C ILE A 149 10.92 -2.89 26.50
N GLN A 150 12.24 -2.92 26.48
CA GLN A 150 12.97 -3.14 25.23
C GLN A 150 12.70 -4.54 24.67
N GLU A 151 12.62 -5.55 25.53
CA GLU A 151 12.24 -6.91 25.14
C GLU A 151 10.81 -6.96 24.60
N ALA A 152 9.86 -6.29 25.26
CA ALA A 152 8.48 -6.16 24.77
C ALA A 152 8.46 -5.52 23.38
N VAL A 153 9.19 -4.41 23.19
CA VAL A 153 9.31 -3.72 21.91
C VAL A 153 9.88 -4.65 20.84
N ASN A 154 10.93 -5.40 21.14
CA ASN A 154 11.55 -6.33 20.18
C ASN A 154 10.56 -7.41 19.73
N LEU A 155 9.91 -8.08 20.69
CA LEU A 155 8.97 -9.18 20.46
C LEU A 155 7.71 -8.70 19.73
N LEU A 156 7.16 -7.56 20.11
CA LEU A 156 5.98 -6.98 19.48
C LEU A 156 6.30 -6.44 18.08
N ALA A 157 7.44 -5.77 17.89
CA ALA A 157 7.87 -5.31 16.57
C ALA A 157 8.07 -6.49 15.63
N GLN A 158 8.61 -7.61 16.11
CA GLN A 158 8.81 -8.83 15.32
C GLN A 158 7.50 -9.38 14.74
N MET A 159 6.38 -9.28 15.46
CA MET A 159 5.06 -9.70 14.94
C MET A 159 4.62 -8.87 13.73
N THR A 160 4.89 -7.56 13.73
CA THR A 160 4.58 -6.69 12.59
C THR A 160 5.62 -6.85 11.47
N ASP A 161 6.91 -6.88 11.82
CA ASP A 161 8.02 -6.99 10.87
C ASP A 161 7.97 -8.29 10.07
N ALA A 162 7.49 -9.39 10.68
CA ALA A 162 7.25 -10.66 10.01
C ALA A 162 6.26 -10.56 8.85
N VAL A 163 5.41 -9.53 8.82
CA VAL A 163 4.48 -9.24 7.73
C VAL A 163 5.06 -8.19 6.77
N LEU A 164 5.62 -7.11 7.32
CA LEU A 164 6.08 -5.96 6.53
C LEU A 164 7.34 -6.26 5.72
N PHE A 165 8.28 -7.03 6.25
CA PHE A 165 9.51 -7.33 5.55
C PHE A 165 9.29 -8.20 4.32
N PRO A 166 8.54 -9.33 4.37
CA PRO A 166 8.18 -10.05 3.15
C PRO A 166 7.46 -9.17 2.13
N LEU A 167 6.51 -8.33 2.58
CA LEU A 167 5.83 -7.38 1.69
C LEU A 167 6.85 -6.48 0.97
N PHE A 168 7.69 -5.75 1.71
CA PHE A 168 8.61 -4.79 1.11
C PHE A 168 9.77 -5.43 0.33
N ASP A 169 10.19 -6.64 0.70
CA ASP A 169 11.39 -7.28 0.13
C ASP A 169 11.09 -8.21 -1.05
N ARG A 170 9.90 -8.81 -1.08
CA ARG A 170 9.53 -9.88 -2.02
C ARG A 170 8.30 -9.59 -2.84
N PHE A 171 7.39 -8.71 -2.42
CA PHE A 171 6.24 -8.36 -3.24
C PHE A 171 6.72 -7.61 -4.48
N ARG A 172 6.41 -8.17 -5.66
CA ARG A 172 7.03 -7.80 -6.94
C ARG A 172 7.06 -6.29 -7.20
N PRO A 173 5.98 -5.51 -7.02
CA PRO A 173 6.02 -4.06 -7.21
C PRO A 173 7.10 -3.34 -6.37
N PHE A 174 7.33 -3.77 -5.13
CA PHE A 174 8.37 -3.22 -4.27
C PHE A 174 9.75 -3.83 -4.57
N ALA A 175 9.83 -5.14 -4.78
CA ALA A 175 11.08 -5.84 -5.05
C ALA A 175 11.79 -5.29 -6.30
N VAL A 176 11.05 -5.07 -7.40
CA VAL A 176 11.63 -4.50 -8.63
C VAL A 176 12.00 -3.03 -8.45
N HIS A 177 11.22 -2.27 -7.68
CA HIS A 177 11.54 -0.89 -7.34
C HIS A 177 12.81 -0.77 -6.49
N ASN A 178 12.97 -1.62 -5.47
CA ASN A 178 14.16 -1.70 -4.64
C ASN A 178 15.40 -2.06 -5.44
N ALA A 179 15.27 -3.02 -6.37
CA ALA A 179 16.35 -3.40 -7.27
C ALA A 179 16.79 -2.22 -8.16
N GLU A 180 15.85 -1.43 -8.69
CA GLU A 180 16.18 -0.23 -9.48
C GLU A 180 16.81 0.89 -8.66
N MET A 181 16.28 1.16 -7.46
CA MET A 181 16.86 2.12 -6.53
C MET A 181 18.30 1.75 -6.20
N ARG A 182 18.55 0.46 -5.98
CA ARG A 182 19.89 -0.04 -5.68
C ARG A 182 20.82 0.04 -6.89
N ALA A 183 20.36 -0.37 -8.07
CA ALA A 183 21.14 -0.25 -9.30
C ALA A 183 21.52 1.20 -9.59
N LEU A 184 20.62 2.16 -9.30
CA LEU A 184 20.96 3.58 -9.36
C LEU A 184 21.99 3.99 -8.32
N ARG A 185 21.84 3.54 -7.06
CA ARG A 185 22.82 3.82 -5.98
C ARG A 185 24.23 3.39 -6.40
N THR A 186 24.38 2.15 -6.88
CA THR A 186 25.66 1.63 -7.35
C THR A 186 26.23 2.44 -8.53
N ARG A 187 25.39 2.78 -9.52
CA ARG A 187 25.82 3.61 -10.66
C ARG A 187 26.29 5.01 -10.24
N LEU A 188 25.60 5.64 -9.29
CA LEU A 188 25.96 6.97 -8.80
C LEU A 188 27.19 6.96 -7.88
N GLN A 189 27.66 5.79 -7.44
CA GLN A 189 28.91 5.64 -6.69
C GLN A 189 30.13 5.35 -7.61
N ASP A 190 29.90 5.16 -8.91
CA ASP A 190 30.97 5.02 -9.90
C ASP A 190 31.88 6.26 -9.87
N PRO A 191 33.22 6.10 -9.84
CA PRO A 191 34.17 7.22 -9.86
C PRO A 191 33.89 8.26 -10.95
N ASP A 192 33.49 7.82 -12.15
CA ASP A 192 33.25 8.72 -13.28
C ASP A 192 31.99 9.57 -13.04
N MET A 193 30.93 8.95 -12.51
CA MET A 193 29.71 9.66 -12.11
C MET A 193 29.96 10.59 -10.92
N MET A 194 30.77 10.18 -9.94
CA MET A 194 31.08 11.00 -8.76
C MET A 194 31.94 12.22 -9.09
N ALA A 195 32.67 12.20 -10.20
CA ALA A 195 33.41 13.35 -10.72
C ALA A 195 32.48 14.45 -11.27
N GLU A 196 31.28 14.09 -11.74
CA GLU A 196 30.28 15.05 -12.21
C GLU A 196 29.51 15.69 -11.03
N PRO A 197 29.62 17.02 -10.80
CA PRO A 197 28.95 17.66 -9.68
C PRO A 197 27.43 17.45 -9.62
N PRO A 198 26.68 17.47 -10.74
CA PRO A 198 25.26 17.18 -10.73
C PRO A 198 24.94 15.78 -10.21
N GLN A 199 25.66 14.75 -10.69
CA GLN A 199 25.43 13.35 -10.33
C GLN A 199 25.77 13.09 -8.85
N ARG A 200 26.90 13.62 -8.38
CA ARG A 200 27.27 13.55 -6.97
C ARG A 200 26.22 14.17 -6.06
N LYS A 201 25.61 15.29 -6.46
CA LYS A 201 24.51 15.91 -5.71
C LYS A 201 23.23 15.08 -5.81
N CYS A 202 22.93 14.45 -6.95
CA CYS A 202 21.82 13.51 -7.06
C CYS A 202 21.96 12.34 -6.08
N PHE A 203 23.17 11.80 -5.85
CA PHE A 203 23.39 10.76 -4.84
C PHE A 203 22.92 11.20 -3.45
N SER A 204 23.35 12.39 -3.00
CA SER A 204 22.93 12.97 -1.72
C SER A 204 21.41 13.16 -1.65
N LEU A 205 20.81 13.72 -2.70
CA LEU A 205 19.36 13.99 -2.74
C LEU A 205 18.50 12.73 -2.70
N LEU A 206 19.03 11.60 -3.17
CA LEU A 206 18.30 10.34 -3.29
C LEU A 206 18.52 9.39 -2.11
N PHE A 207 19.72 9.39 -1.52
CA PHE A 207 20.13 8.33 -0.58
C PHE A 207 20.58 8.84 0.79
N GLU A 208 20.81 10.14 0.98
CA GLU A 208 21.20 10.72 2.29
C GLU A 208 20.01 11.26 3.09
N GLY A 209 18.78 11.02 2.60
CA GLY A 209 17.53 11.28 3.32
C GLY A 209 16.76 12.52 2.85
N SER A 210 15.46 12.53 3.13
CA SER A 210 14.49 13.52 2.62
C SER A 210 14.79 14.97 3.05
N GLY A 211 15.48 15.16 4.18
CA GLY A 211 15.84 16.50 4.68
C GLY A 211 16.77 17.28 3.74
N VAL A 212 17.75 16.61 3.13
CA VAL A 212 18.68 17.23 2.17
C VAL A 212 17.92 17.73 0.95
N ARG A 213 16.96 16.93 0.50
CA ARG A 213 16.11 17.25 -0.65
C ARG A 213 15.19 18.43 -0.39
N THR A 214 14.48 18.48 0.74
CA THR A 214 13.58 19.60 1.07
C THR A 214 14.35 20.93 1.12
N VAL A 215 15.58 20.92 1.64
CA VAL A 215 16.45 22.09 1.66
C VAL A 215 16.84 22.51 0.23
N PHE A 216 17.17 21.54 -0.63
CA PHE A 216 17.50 21.79 -2.03
C PHE A 216 16.31 22.36 -2.82
N GLU A 217 15.14 21.73 -2.74
CA GLU A 217 13.91 22.21 -3.41
C GLU A 217 13.55 23.63 -2.94
N SER A 218 13.62 23.89 -1.63
CA SER A 218 13.42 25.24 -1.07
C SER A 218 14.48 26.24 -1.56
N HIS A 219 15.71 25.81 -1.79
CA HIS A 219 16.74 26.66 -2.36
C HIS A 219 16.48 26.99 -3.83
N LEU A 220 16.14 25.99 -4.64
CA LEU A 220 15.79 26.15 -6.05
C LEU A 220 14.59 27.09 -6.24
N GLU A 221 13.53 26.91 -5.46
CA GLU A 221 12.35 27.79 -5.51
C GLU A 221 12.67 29.23 -5.10
N ARG A 222 13.53 29.43 -4.10
CA ARG A 222 14.02 30.78 -3.74
C ARG A 222 14.79 31.44 -4.89
N LEU A 223 15.63 30.69 -5.60
CA LEU A 223 16.38 31.20 -6.75
C LEU A 223 15.45 31.54 -7.92
N LYS A 224 14.47 30.68 -8.23
CA LYS A 224 13.44 30.94 -9.25
C LYS A 224 12.63 32.19 -8.91
N LYS A 225 12.21 32.34 -7.64
CA LYS A 225 11.47 33.53 -7.18
C LYS A 225 12.29 34.80 -7.33
N ARG A 226 13.58 34.78 -6.95
CA ARG A 226 14.48 35.93 -7.15
C ARG A 226 14.61 36.33 -8.62
N LYS A 227 14.75 35.34 -9.53
CA LYS A 227 14.77 35.60 -10.97
C LYS A 227 13.47 36.23 -11.45
N LYS A 228 12.33 35.70 -11.00
CA LYS A 228 11.01 36.24 -11.35
C LYS A 228 10.84 37.67 -10.86
N THR A 229 11.16 37.95 -9.59
CA THR A 229 11.10 39.31 -9.03
C THR A 229 11.98 40.30 -9.80
N ALA A 230 13.20 39.92 -10.14
CA ALA A 230 14.07 40.77 -10.95
C ALA A 230 13.46 41.06 -12.34
N GLN A 231 12.90 40.04 -13.01
CA GLN A 231 12.19 40.21 -14.28
C GLN A 231 10.97 41.13 -14.16
N ASP A 232 10.17 40.97 -13.10
CA ASP A 232 8.99 41.80 -12.84
C ASP A 232 9.37 43.27 -12.54
N GLU A 233 10.54 43.49 -11.93
CA GLU A 233 11.12 44.81 -11.63
C GLU A 233 11.93 45.41 -12.79
N GLY A 234 12.06 44.70 -13.92
CA GLY A 234 12.88 45.13 -15.06
C GLY A 234 14.38 45.15 -14.78
N THR A 235 14.86 44.45 -13.75
CA THR A 235 16.25 44.35 -13.36
C THR A 235 16.85 42.98 -13.71
N GLU A 236 18.17 42.92 -13.88
CA GLU A 236 18.86 41.64 -14.05
C GLU A 236 19.29 41.04 -12.71
N ILE A 237 19.21 39.71 -12.60
CA ILE A 237 19.82 38.99 -11.48
C ILE A 237 21.34 39.08 -11.54
N SER A 238 21.99 39.06 -10.38
CA SER A 238 23.46 39.01 -10.29
C SER A 238 24.05 37.73 -10.92
N ASP A 239 25.28 37.83 -11.44
CA ASP A 239 26.01 36.68 -12.01
C ASP A 239 26.11 35.50 -11.04
N TYR A 240 26.30 35.80 -9.75
CA TYR A 240 26.28 34.79 -8.68
C TYR A 240 24.95 34.03 -8.61
N THR A 241 23.82 34.75 -8.61
CA THR A 241 22.48 34.14 -8.58
C THR A 241 22.19 33.37 -9.86
N ARG A 242 22.65 33.89 -11.01
CA ARG A 242 22.52 33.23 -12.32
C ARG A 242 23.27 31.90 -12.36
N ASN A 243 24.52 31.87 -11.89
CA ASN A 243 25.33 30.66 -11.81
C ASN A 243 24.73 29.62 -10.85
N GLN A 244 24.32 30.05 -9.65
CA GLN A 244 23.65 29.15 -8.70
C GLN A 244 22.36 28.55 -9.25
N LEU A 245 21.54 29.34 -9.95
CA LEU A 245 20.32 28.85 -10.56
C LEU A 245 20.63 27.84 -11.67
N LYS A 246 21.64 28.11 -12.51
CA LYS A 246 22.07 27.19 -13.57
C LYS A 246 22.51 25.85 -12.98
N ASP A 247 23.33 25.86 -11.94
CA ASP A 247 23.81 24.65 -11.27
C ASP A 247 22.66 23.87 -10.63
N ALA A 248 21.77 24.56 -9.92
CA ALA A 248 20.59 23.95 -9.29
C ALA A 248 19.63 23.35 -10.34
N GLN A 249 19.46 24.00 -11.49
CA GLN A 249 18.67 23.46 -12.60
C GLN A 249 19.31 22.25 -13.25
N ALA A 250 20.65 22.21 -13.37
CA ALA A 250 21.36 21.04 -13.88
C ALA A 250 21.19 19.82 -12.94
N ILE A 251 21.28 20.06 -11.63
CA ILE A 251 21.04 19.02 -10.61
C ILE A 251 19.58 18.54 -10.67
N ASP A 252 18.61 19.44 -10.73
CA ASP A 252 17.18 19.08 -10.85
C ASP A 252 16.90 18.29 -12.13
N GLY A 253 17.49 18.69 -13.26
CA GLY A 253 17.40 17.97 -14.52
C GLY A 253 17.95 16.54 -14.44
N ALA A 254 19.16 16.35 -13.89
CA ALA A 254 19.75 15.04 -13.68
C ALA A 254 18.91 14.18 -12.71
N TRP A 255 18.38 14.79 -11.66
CA TRP A 255 17.51 14.11 -10.69
C TRP A 255 16.21 13.59 -11.34
N GLN A 256 15.53 14.42 -12.13
CA GLN A 256 14.31 14.02 -12.85
C GLN A 256 14.60 12.89 -13.85
N GLN A 257 15.74 12.96 -14.57
CA GLN A 257 16.14 11.89 -15.50
C GLN A 257 16.30 10.54 -14.80
N HIS A 258 16.97 10.51 -13.64
CA HIS A 258 17.13 9.28 -12.86
C HIS A 258 15.79 8.75 -12.35
N ARG A 259 14.91 9.63 -11.87
CA ARG A 259 13.57 9.28 -11.40
C ARG A 259 12.72 8.66 -12.52
N GLU A 260 12.73 9.26 -13.72
CA GLU A 260 12.02 8.71 -14.88
C GLU A 260 12.63 7.39 -15.35
N LYS A 261 13.97 7.23 -15.28
CA LYS A 261 14.63 5.95 -15.58
C LYS A 261 14.19 4.85 -14.63
N ILE A 262 14.11 5.11 -13.32
CA ILE A 262 13.59 4.15 -12.34
C ILE A 262 12.16 3.75 -12.68
N LYS A 263 11.27 4.71 -12.96
CA LYS A 263 9.88 4.41 -13.32
C LYS A 263 9.79 3.50 -14.55
N LYS A 264 10.57 3.78 -15.60
CA LYS A 264 10.65 2.96 -16.82
C LYS A 264 11.09 1.54 -16.53
N TYR A 265 12.21 1.38 -15.84
CA TYR A 265 12.80 0.06 -15.61
C TYR A 265 11.96 -0.75 -14.62
N ARG A 266 11.42 -0.11 -13.58
CA ARG A 266 10.43 -0.70 -12.67
C ARG A 266 9.21 -1.20 -13.44
N ALA A 267 8.67 -0.40 -14.36
CA ALA A 267 7.48 -0.75 -15.13
C ALA A 267 7.72 -1.96 -16.03
N ALA A 268 8.82 -1.97 -16.79
CA ALA A 268 9.17 -3.11 -17.64
C ALA A 268 9.38 -4.38 -16.79
N ARG A 269 10.19 -4.29 -15.73
CA ARG A 269 10.47 -5.44 -14.86
C ARG A 269 9.23 -5.94 -14.12
N LEU A 270 8.31 -5.07 -13.70
CA LEU A 270 7.04 -5.49 -13.09
C LEU A 270 6.28 -6.46 -14.00
N PHE A 271 6.30 -6.24 -15.32
CA PHE A 271 5.61 -7.08 -16.30
C PHE A 271 6.51 -8.11 -17.01
N TYR A 272 7.71 -8.39 -16.49
CA TYR A 272 8.70 -9.27 -17.12
C TYR A 272 9.06 -8.84 -18.56
N ILE A 273 9.18 -7.54 -18.80
CA ILE A 273 9.62 -6.97 -20.07
C ILE A 273 11.09 -6.52 -19.95
N ASP A 274 11.90 -6.86 -20.95
CA ASP A 274 13.29 -6.39 -21.08
C ASP A 274 13.29 -4.86 -21.33
N PRO A 275 13.79 -4.04 -20.37
CA PRO A 275 13.72 -2.59 -20.50
C PRO A 275 14.62 -2.04 -21.61
N GLU A 276 15.78 -2.65 -21.87
CA GLU A 276 16.73 -2.14 -22.85
C GLU A 276 16.22 -2.34 -24.26
N ARG A 277 15.66 -3.53 -24.53
CA ARG A 277 15.09 -3.84 -25.84
C ARG A 277 13.76 -3.14 -26.09
N PHE A 278 12.89 -3.06 -25.09
CA PHE A 278 11.57 -2.46 -25.25
C PHE A 278 11.63 -0.93 -25.42
N PHE A 279 12.40 -0.23 -24.59
CA PHE A 279 12.56 1.22 -24.70
C PHE A 279 13.62 1.66 -25.72
N GLY A 280 14.46 0.73 -26.19
CA GLY A 280 15.43 0.96 -27.27
C GLY A 280 14.86 0.80 -28.66
N ASN A 281 13.69 0.14 -28.82
CA ASN A 281 13.05 -0.06 -30.11
C ASN A 281 11.98 1.02 -30.40
N PRO A 282 12.13 1.85 -31.45
CA PRO A 282 11.12 2.82 -31.88
C PRO A 282 9.75 2.22 -32.20
N ASP A 283 9.68 0.96 -32.64
CA ASP A 283 8.42 0.29 -33.02
C ASP A 283 7.44 0.19 -31.84
N TYR A 284 7.93 0.26 -30.60
CA TYR A 284 7.11 0.16 -29.39
C TYR A 284 6.83 1.49 -28.71
N GLN A 285 7.21 2.62 -29.33
CA GLN A 285 7.11 3.94 -28.72
C GLN A 285 5.67 4.30 -28.30
N GLU A 286 4.66 3.86 -29.05
CA GLU A 286 3.24 4.05 -28.72
C GLU A 286 2.77 3.26 -27.49
N ASP A 287 3.46 2.17 -27.14
CA ASP A 287 3.13 1.31 -26.01
C ASP A 287 3.83 1.73 -24.72
N TRP A 288 4.87 2.57 -24.78
CA TRP A 288 5.57 3.06 -23.60
C TRP A 288 4.64 3.76 -22.60
N PRO A 289 3.76 4.69 -23.01
CA PRO A 289 2.86 5.35 -22.07
C PRO A 289 1.85 4.38 -21.44
N LYS A 290 1.40 3.36 -22.19
CA LYS A 290 0.46 2.35 -21.70
C LYS A 290 1.09 1.49 -20.60
N LEU A 291 2.31 1.00 -20.83
CA LEU A 291 3.10 0.24 -19.85
C LEU A 291 3.35 1.06 -18.58
N LEU A 292 3.80 2.31 -18.75
CA LEU A 292 4.08 3.21 -17.62
C LEU A 292 2.81 3.49 -16.81
N ASN A 293 1.69 3.76 -17.47
CA ASN A 293 0.43 4.05 -16.79
C ASN A 293 -0.05 2.86 -15.94
N LYS A 294 -0.02 1.64 -16.49
CA LYS A 294 -0.40 0.42 -15.77
C LYS A 294 0.50 0.16 -14.56
N ALA A 295 1.81 0.20 -14.77
CA ALA A 295 2.77 -0.03 -13.70
C ALA A 295 2.69 1.02 -12.58
N ASN A 296 2.53 2.30 -12.94
CA ASN A 296 2.40 3.38 -11.97
C ASN A 296 1.09 3.24 -11.18
N THR A 297 -0.02 2.91 -11.84
CA THR A 297 -1.30 2.69 -11.16
C THR A 297 -1.20 1.58 -10.11
N ILE A 298 -0.53 0.46 -10.44
CA ILE A 298 -0.28 -0.62 -9.48
C ILE A 298 0.62 -0.12 -8.35
N PHE A 299 1.80 0.42 -8.69
CA PHE A 299 2.80 0.83 -7.71
C PHE A 299 2.28 1.91 -6.76
N ASP A 300 1.64 2.95 -7.29
CA ASP A 300 1.12 4.07 -6.51
C ASP A 300 0.01 3.61 -5.56
N THR A 301 -0.84 2.67 -6.00
CA THR A 301 -1.89 2.09 -5.14
C THR A 301 -1.32 1.25 -4.01
N VAL A 302 -0.37 0.35 -4.31
CA VAL A 302 0.24 -0.50 -3.26
C VAL A 302 1.14 0.30 -2.31
N SER A 303 1.65 1.45 -2.75
CA SER A 303 2.44 2.38 -1.94
C SER A 303 1.59 3.27 -1.01
N THR A 304 0.25 3.18 -1.08
CA THR A 304 -0.62 3.92 -0.16
C THR A 304 -0.60 3.34 1.26
N GLN A 305 -0.78 4.20 2.26
CA GLN A 305 -0.94 3.75 3.65
C GLN A 305 -2.15 2.81 3.79
N ALA A 306 -3.25 3.09 3.06
CA ALA A 306 -4.44 2.28 3.04
C ALA A 306 -4.18 0.84 2.58
N PHE A 307 -3.42 0.66 1.47
CA PHE A 307 -3.07 -0.68 0.99
C PHE A 307 -2.15 -1.40 1.99
N GLN A 308 -1.11 -0.73 2.49
CA GLN A 308 -0.15 -1.34 3.40
C GLN A 308 -0.80 -1.76 4.73
N LEU A 309 -1.69 -0.93 5.29
CA LEU A 309 -2.53 -1.30 6.43
C LEU A 309 -3.50 -2.44 6.08
N GLY A 310 -4.16 -2.38 4.93
CA GLY A 310 -5.07 -3.43 4.48
C GLY A 310 -4.39 -4.79 4.34
N TYR A 311 -3.19 -4.83 3.77
CA TYR A 311 -2.36 -6.03 3.67
C TYR A 311 -1.97 -6.58 5.05
N LEU A 312 -1.44 -5.71 5.93
CA LEU A 312 -1.05 -6.08 7.29
C LEU A 312 -2.24 -6.69 8.05
N MET A 313 -3.40 -6.04 7.95
CA MET A 313 -4.61 -6.50 8.61
C MET A 313 -5.20 -7.75 7.97
N ALA A 314 -5.04 -7.97 6.66
CA ALA A 314 -5.44 -9.22 6.01
C ALA A 314 -4.68 -10.41 6.59
N VAL A 315 -3.35 -10.29 6.73
CA VAL A 315 -2.52 -11.33 7.34
C VAL A 315 -2.92 -11.58 8.80
N HIS A 316 -3.01 -10.52 9.62
CA HIS A 316 -3.37 -10.70 11.03
C HIS A 316 -4.80 -11.20 11.22
N SER A 317 -5.78 -10.77 10.41
CA SER A 317 -7.15 -11.31 10.46
C SER A 317 -7.18 -12.82 10.22
N VAL A 318 -6.42 -13.32 9.25
CA VAL A 318 -6.32 -14.77 9.00
C VAL A 318 -5.60 -15.49 10.13
N VAL A 319 -4.55 -14.90 10.69
CA VAL A 319 -3.87 -15.47 11.87
C VAL A 319 -4.81 -15.54 13.08
N GLU A 320 -5.66 -14.53 13.32
CA GLU A 320 -6.65 -14.60 14.40
C GLU A 320 -7.72 -15.68 14.17
N LEU A 321 -8.00 -16.06 12.92
CA LEU A 321 -8.87 -17.23 12.63
C LEU A 321 -8.15 -18.56 12.91
N MET A 322 -6.83 -18.63 12.68
CA MET A 322 -6.02 -19.84 12.93
C MET A 322 -5.65 -20.04 14.40
N ALA A 323 -5.51 -18.92 15.13
CA ALA A 323 -5.00 -18.88 16.49
C ALA A 323 -6.15 -18.89 17.51
N TYR A 324 -5.99 -19.70 18.56
CA TYR A 324 -6.81 -19.59 19.75
C TYR A 324 -6.29 -18.48 20.68
N HIS A 325 -7.14 -18.01 21.60
CA HIS A 325 -6.77 -16.96 22.56
C HIS A 325 -5.53 -17.31 23.42
N GLU A 326 -5.28 -18.60 23.61
CA GLU A 326 -4.17 -19.15 24.41
C GLU A 326 -2.93 -19.50 23.57
N THR A 327 -2.91 -19.17 22.27
CA THR A 327 -1.78 -19.53 21.39
C THR A 327 -0.47 -18.90 21.88
N PRO A 328 0.60 -19.69 22.13
CA PRO A 328 1.91 -19.19 22.55
C PRO A 328 2.55 -18.23 21.53
N TYR A 329 3.41 -17.32 22.01
CA TYR A 329 4.09 -16.33 21.16
C TYR A 329 4.80 -16.97 19.95
N GLN A 330 5.61 -18.00 20.17
CA GLN A 330 6.41 -18.62 19.10
C GLN A 330 5.53 -19.27 18.04
N GLN A 331 4.46 -19.94 18.46
CA GLN A 331 3.51 -20.56 17.54
C GLN A 331 2.75 -19.50 16.74
N ARG A 332 2.30 -18.42 17.39
CA ARG A 332 1.64 -17.30 16.71
C ARG A 332 2.58 -16.62 15.72
N LEU A 333 3.85 -16.40 16.08
CA LEU A 333 4.84 -15.83 15.17
C LEU A 333 5.06 -16.72 13.95
N ALA A 334 5.15 -18.04 14.12
CA ALA A 334 5.26 -18.98 13.02
C ALA A 334 4.04 -18.94 12.09
N MET A 335 2.81 -18.81 12.64
CA MET A 335 1.60 -18.61 11.85
C MET A 335 1.65 -17.29 11.06
N VAL A 336 2.07 -16.18 11.69
CA VAL A 336 2.24 -14.89 11.03
C VAL A 336 3.22 -14.99 9.85
N GLN A 337 4.38 -15.60 10.08
CA GLN A 337 5.40 -15.78 9.03
C GLN A 337 4.88 -16.66 7.89
N PHE A 338 4.17 -17.75 8.21
CA PHE A 338 3.56 -18.63 7.22
C PHE A 338 2.55 -17.89 6.34
N VAL A 339 1.57 -17.22 6.95
CA VAL A 339 0.51 -16.50 6.22
C VAL A 339 1.11 -15.34 5.41
N ALA A 340 2.05 -14.57 5.99
CA ALA A 340 2.71 -13.48 5.27
C ALA A 340 3.46 -13.98 4.03
N ASN A 341 4.19 -15.09 4.13
CA ASN A 341 4.90 -15.67 2.98
C ASN A 341 3.93 -16.19 1.92
N LEU A 342 2.90 -16.94 2.33
CA LEU A 342 1.85 -17.46 1.45
C LEU A 342 1.17 -16.32 0.67
N PHE A 343 0.85 -15.22 1.35
CA PHE A 343 0.18 -14.07 0.74
C PHE A 343 1.08 -13.36 -0.27
N VAL A 344 2.36 -13.12 0.06
CA VAL A 344 3.30 -12.53 -0.89
C VAL A 344 3.47 -13.41 -2.13
N ASP A 345 3.60 -14.72 -1.96
CA ASP A 345 3.80 -15.64 -3.08
C ASP A 345 2.56 -15.72 -3.97
N ALA A 346 1.36 -15.78 -3.36
CA ALA A 346 0.09 -15.72 -4.08
C ALA A 346 -0.09 -14.38 -4.83
N LEU A 347 0.22 -13.24 -4.20
CA LEU A 347 0.16 -11.94 -4.87
C LEU A 347 1.19 -11.81 -6.00
N ASN A 348 2.38 -12.39 -5.84
CA ASN A 348 3.37 -12.44 -6.92
C ASN A 348 2.88 -13.27 -8.10
N ALA A 349 2.20 -14.40 -7.85
CA ALA A 349 1.55 -15.18 -8.89
C ALA A 349 0.42 -14.40 -9.57
N TYR A 350 -0.37 -13.64 -8.79
CA TYR A 350 -1.39 -12.74 -9.33
C TYR A 350 -0.82 -11.68 -10.29
N PHE A 351 0.34 -11.10 -9.96
CA PHE A 351 1.06 -10.14 -10.81
C PHE A 351 2.12 -10.81 -11.72
N SER A 352 1.92 -12.08 -12.08
CA SER A 352 2.75 -12.79 -13.06
C SER A 352 1.91 -13.29 -14.24
N SER A 353 2.51 -13.28 -15.42
CA SER A 353 1.96 -13.98 -16.58
C SER A 353 2.02 -15.50 -16.38
N SER A 354 1.20 -16.22 -17.12
CA SER A 354 1.29 -17.69 -17.24
C SER A 354 2.63 -18.16 -17.84
N SER A 355 3.32 -17.28 -18.56
CA SER A 355 4.67 -17.49 -19.10
C SER A 355 5.72 -16.94 -18.13
N ALA A 356 6.72 -17.75 -17.79
CA ALA A 356 7.90 -17.31 -17.04
C ALA A 356 8.96 -16.60 -17.91
N ASN A 357 8.75 -16.55 -19.23
CA ASN A 357 9.72 -15.97 -20.17
C ASN A 357 9.65 -14.44 -20.18
N GLU A 358 10.82 -13.81 -20.19
CA GLU A 358 10.96 -12.37 -20.39
C GLU A 358 10.49 -11.95 -21.80
N HIS A 359 9.64 -10.94 -21.86
CA HIS A 359 9.05 -10.40 -23.06
C HIS A 359 9.91 -9.26 -23.64
N ARG A 360 9.99 -9.18 -24.96
CA ARG A 360 10.69 -8.09 -25.68
C ARG A 360 9.76 -6.98 -26.16
N SER A 361 8.45 -7.20 -26.06
CA SER A 361 7.37 -6.37 -26.60
C SER A 361 6.28 -6.18 -25.55
N TYR A 362 5.25 -5.39 -25.87
CA TYR A 362 4.06 -5.22 -25.04
C TYR A 362 3.17 -6.49 -25.10
N THR A 363 3.60 -7.54 -24.40
CA THR A 363 2.95 -8.87 -24.35
C THR A 363 2.98 -9.45 -22.93
N GLY A 364 2.24 -10.54 -22.71
CA GLY A 364 2.10 -11.15 -21.39
C GLY A 364 1.04 -10.48 -20.52
N LEU A 365 1.28 -10.45 -19.20
CA LEU A 365 0.34 -9.95 -18.18
C LEU A 365 -0.17 -8.54 -18.49
N VAL A 366 0.66 -7.70 -19.09
CA VAL A 366 0.33 -6.29 -19.39
C VAL A 366 -0.91 -6.13 -20.29
N LYS A 367 -1.25 -7.18 -21.06
CA LYS A 367 -2.45 -7.24 -21.92
C LYS A 367 -3.66 -7.87 -21.24
N GLU A 368 -3.50 -8.47 -20.07
CA GLU A 368 -4.60 -9.08 -19.32
C GLU A 368 -5.40 -8.00 -18.57
N SER A 369 -6.71 -8.21 -18.41
CA SER A 369 -7.59 -7.27 -17.70
C SER A 369 -7.15 -7.02 -16.26
N ARG A 370 -6.61 -8.03 -15.58
CA ARG A 370 -6.11 -7.92 -14.20
C ARG A 370 -4.92 -6.97 -14.03
N ALA A 371 -4.19 -6.62 -15.11
CA ALA A 371 -3.18 -5.57 -15.04
C ALA A 371 -3.77 -4.17 -14.78
N ASP A 372 -5.07 -3.99 -15.01
CA ASP A 372 -5.83 -2.78 -14.69
C ASP A 372 -6.57 -2.86 -13.33
N VAL A 373 -6.26 -3.85 -12.47
CA VAL A 373 -6.96 -4.07 -11.19
C VAL A 373 -7.12 -2.81 -10.33
N PHE A 374 -6.14 -1.91 -10.36
CA PHE A 374 -6.16 -0.65 -9.60
C PHE A 374 -6.44 0.60 -10.43
N ASN A 375 -6.78 0.46 -11.71
CA ASN A 375 -7.10 1.58 -12.58
C ASN A 375 -8.54 2.05 -12.34
N ARG A 376 -8.69 3.33 -11.96
CA ARG A 376 -10.00 3.96 -11.71
C ARG A 376 -10.89 4.01 -12.96
N ASN A 377 -10.29 4.06 -14.15
CA ASN A 377 -11.00 4.28 -15.41
C ASN A 377 -11.16 2.98 -16.22
N ALA A 378 -10.86 1.83 -15.63
CA ALA A 378 -10.99 0.52 -16.27
C ALA A 378 -11.70 -0.46 -15.33
N LEU A 379 -12.10 -1.60 -15.88
CA LEU A 379 -12.69 -2.67 -15.09
C LEU A 379 -11.63 -3.24 -14.14
N GLY A 380 -11.91 -3.22 -12.84
CA GLY A 380 -10.94 -3.57 -11.82
C GLY A 380 -11.51 -3.49 -10.39
N LEU A 381 -10.76 -3.95 -9.40
CA LEU A 381 -11.11 -3.76 -7.98
C LEU A 381 -11.19 -2.27 -7.63
N ARG A 382 -10.35 -1.41 -8.22
CA ARG A 382 -10.49 0.04 -8.02
C ARG A 382 -11.77 0.58 -8.68
N GLY A 383 -12.18 0.03 -9.82
CA GLY A 383 -13.46 0.35 -10.45
C GLY A 383 -14.65 0.01 -9.53
N LEU A 384 -14.60 -1.13 -8.84
CA LEU A 384 -15.58 -1.49 -7.80
C LEU A 384 -15.59 -0.48 -6.65
N LEU A 385 -14.42 -0.14 -6.09
CA LEU A 385 -14.33 0.81 -4.97
C LEU A 385 -14.85 2.21 -5.35
N VAL A 386 -14.63 2.67 -6.58
CA VAL A 386 -15.03 4.01 -7.03
C VAL A 386 -16.56 4.18 -7.07
N GLN A 387 -17.32 3.09 -7.11
CA GLN A 387 -18.78 3.14 -7.05
C GLN A 387 -19.29 3.63 -5.69
N SER A 388 -18.53 3.44 -4.60
CA SER A 388 -18.90 3.87 -3.25
C SER A 388 -17.94 4.91 -2.64
N VAL A 389 -16.67 4.94 -3.09
CA VAL A 389 -15.63 5.79 -2.50
C VAL A 389 -14.74 6.45 -3.56
N GLN A 390 -14.71 7.78 -3.55
CA GLN A 390 -13.92 8.55 -4.50
C GLN A 390 -12.42 8.65 -4.13
N GLU A 391 -12.07 8.84 -2.85
CA GLU A 391 -10.69 9.08 -2.42
C GLU A 391 -10.04 7.84 -1.78
N LEU A 392 -8.78 7.56 -2.15
CA LEU A 392 -7.95 6.57 -1.46
C LEU A 392 -7.29 7.23 -0.25
N ASN A 393 -7.99 7.17 0.88
CA ASN A 393 -7.41 7.51 2.17
C ASN A 393 -7.23 6.26 3.03
N GLU A 394 -6.54 6.40 4.15
CA GLU A 394 -6.22 5.35 5.12
C GLU A 394 -7.46 4.62 5.62
N LYS A 395 -8.63 5.28 5.64
CA LYS A 395 -9.89 4.63 6.01
C LYS A 395 -10.25 3.52 5.06
N GLN A 396 -9.75 3.50 3.83
CA GLN A 396 -9.98 2.43 2.85
C GLN A 396 -9.17 1.15 3.12
N TRP A 397 -8.45 1.06 4.23
CA TRP A 397 -7.72 -0.15 4.59
C TRP A 397 -8.61 -1.40 4.64
N PHE A 398 -9.89 -1.28 5.03
CA PHE A 398 -10.82 -2.41 5.08
C PHE A 398 -11.14 -2.94 3.67
N PHE A 399 -11.22 -2.05 2.68
CA PHE A 399 -11.33 -2.43 1.28
C PHE A 399 -10.06 -3.13 0.80
N PHE A 400 -8.88 -2.60 1.13
CA PHE A 400 -7.64 -3.26 0.72
C PHE A 400 -7.41 -4.59 1.43
N ARG A 401 -7.89 -4.75 2.67
CA ARG A 401 -7.95 -6.05 3.35
C ARG A 401 -8.76 -7.04 2.53
N TYR A 402 -9.98 -6.66 2.11
CA TYR A 402 -10.83 -7.45 1.23
C TYR A 402 -10.14 -7.75 -0.12
N ALA A 403 -9.60 -6.74 -0.78
CA ALA A 403 -8.94 -6.88 -2.08
C ALA A 403 -7.75 -7.84 -2.04
N VAL A 404 -6.92 -7.76 -0.99
CA VAL A 404 -5.80 -8.69 -0.78
C VAL A 404 -6.32 -10.12 -0.62
N LEU A 405 -7.32 -10.33 0.22
CA LEU A 405 -7.89 -11.67 0.42
C LEU A 405 -8.51 -12.24 -0.86
N GLU A 406 -9.24 -11.45 -1.65
CA GLU A 406 -9.76 -11.85 -2.95
C GLU A 406 -8.64 -12.19 -3.94
N MET A 407 -7.60 -11.35 -4.05
CA MET A 407 -6.48 -11.60 -4.96
C MET A 407 -5.70 -12.87 -4.60
N VAL A 408 -5.48 -13.14 -3.31
CA VAL A 408 -4.77 -14.34 -2.83
C VAL A 408 -5.54 -15.63 -3.16
N HIS A 409 -6.88 -15.58 -3.10
CA HIS A 409 -7.72 -16.78 -3.28
C HIS A 409 -8.40 -16.85 -4.66
N CYS A 410 -8.01 -16.00 -5.61
CA CYS A 410 -8.59 -15.99 -6.95
C CYS A 410 -8.02 -17.09 -7.86
N LYS A 411 -8.62 -17.23 -9.05
CA LYS A 411 -8.21 -18.18 -10.09
C LYS A 411 -6.71 -18.07 -10.47
N TYR A 412 -6.13 -16.89 -10.36
CA TYR A 412 -4.75 -16.65 -10.79
C TYR A 412 -3.70 -17.01 -9.74
N ALA A 413 -4.07 -17.00 -8.46
CA ALA A 413 -3.15 -17.19 -7.35
C ALA A 413 -3.33 -18.53 -6.64
N TYR A 414 -4.51 -19.18 -6.77
CA TYR A 414 -4.80 -20.45 -6.09
C TYR A 414 -3.75 -21.55 -6.29
N PRO A 415 -3.13 -21.76 -7.47
CA PRO A 415 -2.17 -22.86 -7.62
C PRO A 415 -0.94 -22.67 -6.73
N THR A 416 -0.53 -21.40 -6.53
CA THR A 416 0.57 -21.06 -5.63
C THR A 416 0.17 -21.26 -4.17
N VAL A 417 -1.07 -20.92 -3.81
CA VAL A 417 -1.60 -21.23 -2.46
C VAL A 417 -1.57 -22.73 -2.20
N ALA A 418 -2.15 -23.55 -3.10
CA ALA A 418 -2.16 -25.01 -2.97
C ALA A 418 -0.75 -25.58 -2.84
N THR A 419 0.16 -25.21 -3.75
CA THR A 419 1.56 -25.65 -3.74
C THR A 419 2.27 -25.26 -2.43
N THR A 420 2.00 -24.06 -1.90
CA THR A 420 2.59 -23.60 -0.63
C THR A 420 2.06 -24.38 0.57
N LEU A 421 0.77 -24.74 0.56
CA LEU A 421 0.16 -25.56 1.60
C LEU A 421 0.70 -27.00 1.58
N GLU A 422 1.02 -27.54 0.39
CA GLU A 422 1.61 -28.87 0.21
C GLU A 422 3.10 -28.90 0.61
N ALA A 423 3.86 -27.87 0.24
CA ALA A 423 5.29 -27.75 0.51
C ALA A 423 5.63 -27.13 1.88
N ALA A 424 4.63 -26.96 2.76
CA ALA A 424 4.80 -26.30 4.04
C ALA A 424 5.79 -27.06 4.93
N SER A 425 6.78 -26.36 5.47
CA SER A 425 7.76 -26.94 6.40
C SER A 425 7.14 -27.38 7.73
N ASP A 426 6.05 -26.72 8.14
CA ASP A 426 5.22 -27.11 9.27
C ASP A 426 3.83 -27.54 8.78
N PRO A 427 3.59 -28.86 8.67
CA PRO A 427 2.31 -29.40 8.22
C PRO A 427 1.13 -29.00 9.13
N ALA A 428 1.37 -28.77 10.42
CA ALA A 428 0.30 -28.42 11.37
C ALA A 428 -0.22 -27.00 11.13
N ILE A 429 0.67 -26.05 10.82
CA ILE A 429 0.26 -24.69 10.46
C ILE A 429 -0.50 -24.68 9.13
N ALA A 430 -0.02 -25.43 8.13
CA ALA A 430 -0.71 -25.57 6.86
C ALA A 430 -2.10 -26.21 7.02
N GLN A 431 -2.22 -27.21 7.90
CA GLN A 431 -3.53 -27.82 8.21
C GLN A 431 -4.48 -26.82 8.86
N ARG A 432 -4.03 -26.03 9.83
CA ARG A 432 -4.86 -24.96 10.43
C ARG A 432 -5.36 -23.96 9.39
N TYR A 433 -4.52 -23.61 8.41
CA TYR A 433 -4.95 -22.75 7.32
C TYR A 433 -6.05 -23.43 6.48
N ARG A 434 -5.89 -24.72 6.15
CA ARG A 434 -6.92 -25.50 5.44
C ARG A 434 -8.24 -25.55 6.22
N ASP A 435 -8.17 -25.71 7.54
CA ASP A 435 -9.35 -25.82 8.40
C ASP A 435 -10.18 -24.52 8.43
N ILE A 436 -9.53 -23.36 8.32
CA ILE A 436 -10.23 -22.06 8.31
C ILE A 436 -10.68 -21.61 6.92
N LEU A 437 -10.20 -22.23 5.84
CA LEU A 437 -10.53 -21.85 4.46
C LEU A 437 -12.05 -21.78 4.19
N PRO A 438 -12.88 -22.75 4.62
CA PRO A 438 -14.33 -22.67 4.40
C PRO A 438 -14.94 -21.40 4.99
N ASN A 439 -14.58 -21.07 6.23
CA ASN A 439 -15.06 -19.88 6.92
C ASN A 439 -14.55 -18.61 6.23
N LEU A 440 -13.27 -18.57 5.87
CA LEU A 440 -12.67 -17.46 5.16
C LEU A 440 -13.35 -17.19 3.81
N MET A 441 -13.67 -18.24 3.05
CA MET A 441 -14.37 -18.12 1.77
C MET A 441 -15.81 -17.64 1.96
N GLY A 442 -16.51 -18.13 3.00
CA GLY A 442 -17.82 -17.62 3.40
C GLY A 442 -17.78 -16.11 3.66
N TYR A 443 -16.82 -15.65 4.45
CA TYR A 443 -16.64 -14.22 4.74
C TYR A 443 -16.34 -13.39 3.50
N LEU A 444 -15.52 -13.89 2.57
CA LEU A 444 -15.24 -13.16 1.34
C LEU A 444 -16.48 -13.01 0.45
N ILE A 445 -17.31 -14.04 0.38
CA ILE A 445 -18.57 -13.99 -0.37
C ILE A 445 -19.52 -12.96 0.24
N ASP A 446 -19.62 -12.91 1.56
CA ASP A 446 -20.49 -11.95 2.24
C ASP A 446 -19.97 -10.51 2.12
N LEU A 447 -18.66 -10.29 2.26
CA LEU A 447 -18.04 -8.98 2.00
C LEU A 447 -18.25 -8.53 0.55
N ARG A 448 -18.13 -9.45 -0.43
CA ARG A 448 -18.38 -9.16 -1.83
C ARG A 448 -19.82 -8.70 -2.06
N LYS A 449 -20.81 -9.38 -1.48
CA LYS A 449 -22.22 -8.96 -1.53
C LYS A 449 -22.40 -7.58 -0.91
N GLN A 450 -21.82 -7.34 0.26
CA GLN A 450 -21.89 -6.04 0.93
C GLN A 450 -21.35 -4.90 0.05
N TYR A 451 -20.21 -5.08 -0.62
CA TYR A 451 -19.70 -4.05 -1.55
C TYR A 451 -20.62 -3.80 -2.75
N MET A 452 -21.30 -4.84 -3.24
CA MET A 452 -22.29 -4.69 -4.31
C MET A 452 -23.52 -3.93 -3.83
N GLU A 453 -24.05 -4.28 -2.65
CA GLU A 453 -25.18 -3.58 -2.02
C GLU A 453 -24.84 -2.12 -1.69
N ASP A 454 -23.64 -1.84 -1.21
CA ASP A 454 -23.17 -0.47 -0.94
C ASP A 454 -23.07 0.36 -2.23
N ALA A 455 -22.61 -0.26 -3.33
CA ALA A 455 -22.55 0.38 -4.64
C ALA A 455 -23.95 0.68 -5.19
N GLU A 456 -24.89 -0.26 -5.09
CA GLU A 456 -26.30 -0.07 -5.45
C GLU A 456 -26.92 1.08 -4.65
N ASN A 457 -26.77 1.04 -3.32
CA ASN A 457 -27.28 2.07 -2.42
C ASN A 457 -26.70 3.45 -2.75
N THR A 458 -25.41 3.53 -3.05
CA THR A 458 -24.74 4.79 -3.41
C THR A 458 -25.24 5.32 -4.75
N ALA A 459 -25.41 4.45 -5.75
CA ALA A 459 -25.90 4.83 -7.07
C ALA A 459 -27.36 5.33 -7.01
N ILE A 460 -28.23 4.61 -6.29
CA ILE A 460 -29.64 4.99 -6.12
C ILE A 460 -29.77 6.31 -5.35
N LYS A 461 -28.97 6.51 -4.29
CA LYS A 461 -28.99 7.74 -3.49
C LYS A 461 -28.23 8.90 -4.12
N SER A 462 -27.59 8.71 -5.28
CA SER A 462 -26.82 9.76 -5.93
C SER A 462 -27.71 10.94 -6.34
N SER A 463 -27.22 12.17 -6.15
CA SER A 463 -27.98 13.38 -6.46
C SER A 463 -28.42 13.45 -7.93
N GLY A 464 -27.56 13.00 -8.84
CA GLY A 464 -27.87 12.94 -10.27
C GLY A 464 -29.04 12.00 -10.56
N PHE A 465 -29.01 10.78 -10.03
CA PHE A 465 -30.12 9.83 -10.24
C PHE A 465 -31.41 10.29 -9.56
N GLN A 466 -31.32 10.87 -8.36
CA GLN A 466 -32.48 11.43 -7.68
C GLN A 466 -33.13 12.59 -8.47
N GLN A 467 -32.32 13.44 -9.13
CA GLN A 467 -32.83 14.47 -10.04
C GLN A 467 -33.50 13.85 -11.27
N GLU A 468 -32.93 12.80 -11.85
CA GLU A 468 -33.57 12.09 -12.96
C GLU A 468 -34.92 11.47 -12.58
N LEU A 469 -35.05 10.92 -11.37
CA LEU A 469 -36.33 10.39 -10.87
C LEU A 469 -37.35 11.50 -10.65
N GLN A 470 -36.91 12.68 -10.18
CA GLN A 470 -37.78 13.85 -10.03
C GLN A 470 -38.27 14.39 -11.37
N LEU A 471 -37.39 14.46 -12.38
CA LEU A 471 -37.75 14.86 -13.74
C LEU A 471 -38.74 13.87 -14.35
N LEU A 472 -38.47 12.56 -14.27
CA LEU A 472 -39.39 11.53 -14.75
C LEU A 472 -40.76 11.64 -14.07
N ARG A 473 -40.79 11.87 -12.75
CA ARG A 473 -42.04 12.07 -12.01
C ARG A 473 -42.81 13.28 -12.54
N ALA A 474 -42.14 14.41 -12.76
CA ALA A 474 -42.77 15.62 -13.27
C ALA A 474 -43.30 15.44 -14.71
N GLU A 475 -42.55 14.75 -15.57
CA GLU A 475 -42.97 14.41 -16.94
C GLU A 475 -44.22 13.54 -16.96
N LEU A 476 -44.26 12.48 -16.15
CA LEU A 476 -45.41 11.57 -16.07
C LEU A 476 -46.64 12.26 -15.47
N GLN A 477 -46.46 13.15 -14.48
CA GLN A 477 -47.52 13.99 -13.96
C GLN A 477 -48.06 14.96 -15.03
N GLY A 478 -47.17 15.61 -15.79
CA GLY A 478 -47.54 16.47 -16.91
C GLY A 478 -48.28 15.74 -18.04
N ALA A 479 -47.97 14.45 -18.24
CA ALA A 479 -48.66 13.57 -19.19
C ALA A 479 -50.01 13.01 -18.67
N GLY A 480 -50.45 13.39 -17.47
CA GLY A 480 -51.74 12.96 -16.91
C GLY A 480 -51.78 11.51 -16.44
N LYS A 481 -50.63 10.88 -16.18
CA LYS A 481 -50.57 9.51 -15.65
C LYS A 481 -51.10 9.41 -14.22
N SER A 482 -51.71 8.28 -13.89
CA SER A 482 -52.22 8.03 -12.54
C SER A 482 -51.08 7.83 -11.54
N HIS A 483 -51.34 8.09 -10.25
CA HIS A 483 -50.33 7.93 -9.20
C HIS A 483 -49.73 6.49 -9.13
N PRO A 484 -50.51 5.42 -9.28
CA PRO A 484 -49.96 4.06 -9.36
C PRO A 484 -49.03 3.84 -10.55
N GLU A 485 -49.39 4.32 -11.75
CA GLU A 485 -48.54 4.20 -12.95
C GLU A 485 -47.23 4.97 -12.81
N ILE A 486 -47.25 6.13 -12.13
CA ILE A 486 -46.04 6.90 -11.85
C ILE A 486 -45.10 6.13 -10.92
N ILE A 487 -45.63 5.52 -9.85
CA ILE A 487 -44.84 4.71 -8.91
C ILE A 487 -44.25 3.49 -9.62
N GLU A 488 -45.04 2.80 -10.44
CA GLU A 488 -44.58 1.63 -11.20
C GLU A 488 -43.38 1.97 -12.10
N GLN A 489 -43.45 3.08 -12.85
CA GLN A 489 -42.36 3.49 -13.74
C GLN A 489 -41.11 3.97 -12.98
N ILE A 490 -41.28 4.64 -11.83
CA ILE A 490 -40.16 5.01 -10.96
C ILE A 490 -39.46 3.75 -10.44
N ASN A 491 -40.22 2.80 -9.90
CA ASN A 491 -39.68 1.53 -9.39
C ASN A 491 -39.00 0.72 -10.49
N ALA A 492 -39.54 0.73 -11.72
CA ALA A 492 -38.91 0.09 -12.87
C ALA A 492 -37.57 0.74 -13.21
N LYS A 493 -37.48 2.08 -13.16
CA LYS A 493 -36.22 2.81 -13.38
C LYS A 493 -35.20 2.56 -12.27
N GLU A 494 -35.62 2.52 -11.01
CA GLU A 494 -34.76 2.11 -9.89
C GLU A 494 -34.24 0.69 -10.06
N THR A 495 -35.12 -0.27 -10.40
CA THR A 495 -34.75 -1.67 -10.64
C THR A 495 -33.74 -1.81 -11.78
N ALA A 496 -33.97 -1.10 -12.89
CA ALA A 496 -33.04 -1.08 -14.02
C ALA A 496 -31.67 -0.51 -13.62
N LYS A 497 -31.64 0.53 -12.78
CA LYS A 497 -30.39 1.09 -12.27
C LYS A 497 -29.65 0.12 -11.35
N THR A 498 -30.36 -0.57 -10.47
CA THR A 498 -29.80 -1.62 -9.61
C THR A 498 -29.15 -2.73 -10.44
N GLN A 499 -29.85 -3.23 -11.46
CA GLN A 499 -29.33 -4.27 -12.35
C GLN A 499 -28.09 -3.79 -13.14
N GLU A 500 -28.08 -2.54 -13.60
CA GLU A 500 -26.92 -1.94 -14.26
C GLU A 500 -25.69 -1.92 -13.34
N VAL A 501 -25.85 -1.48 -12.09
CA VAL A 501 -24.78 -1.39 -11.10
C VAL A 501 -24.28 -2.79 -10.70
N GLN A 502 -25.18 -3.75 -10.50
CA GLN A 502 -24.83 -5.15 -10.24
C GLN A 502 -23.97 -5.73 -11.36
N ARG A 503 -24.39 -5.54 -12.62
CA ARG A 503 -23.62 -5.98 -13.78
C ARG A 503 -22.22 -5.34 -13.80
N GLN A 504 -22.13 -4.04 -13.57
CA GLN A 504 -20.84 -3.34 -13.49
C GLN A 504 -19.94 -3.88 -12.37
N CYS A 505 -20.51 -4.15 -11.18
CA CYS A 505 -19.75 -4.77 -10.08
C CYS A 505 -19.21 -6.15 -10.48
N GLN A 506 -20.03 -6.99 -11.10
CA GLN A 506 -19.63 -8.32 -11.57
C GLN A 506 -18.54 -8.24 -12.65
N GLU A 507 -18.66 -7.32 -13.60
CA GLU A 507 -17.64 -7.08 -14.63
C GLU A 507 -16.29 -6.63 -14.02
N ASN A 508 -16.33 -5.75 -13.01
CA ASN A 508 -15.13 -5.31 -12.29
C ASN A 508 -14.43 -6.46 -11.54
N LEU A 509 -15.23 -7.30 -10.86
CA LEU A 509 -14.73 -8.49 -10.16
C LEU A 509 -14.16 -9.51 -11.15
N GLN A 510 -14.87 -9.78 -12.24
CA GLN A 510 -14.44 -10.74 -13.25
C GLN A 510 -13.14 -10.31 -13.95
N ALA A 511 -13.03 -9.03 -14.31
CA ALA A 511 -11.82 -8.46 -14.90
C ALA A 511 -10.60 -8.61 -13.99
N SER A 512 -10.80 -8.54 -12.68
CA SER A 512 -9.73 -8.59 -11.68
C SER A 512 -9.36 -10.00 -11.23
N LEU A 513 -10.37 -10.83 -10.97
CA LEU A 513 -10.23 -12.12 -10.25
C LEU A 513 -10.44 -13.33 -11.18
N GLY A 514 -10.88 -13.09 -12.41
CA GLY A 514 -11.23 -14.13 -13.37
C GLY A 514 -12.65 -14.64 -13.13
N GLU A 515 -12.85 -15.94 -13.22
CA GLU A 515 -14.17 -16.53 -13.02
C GLU A 515 -14.66 -16.32 -11.57
N MET A 516 -15.88 -15.78 -11.43
CA MET A 516 -16.61 -15.70 -10.16
C MET A 516 -16.97 -17.11 -9.69
N ALA A 517 -16.07 -17.74 -8.96
CA ALA A 517 -16.28 -19.08 -8.42
C ALA A 517 -17.21 -19.02 -7.19
N SER A 518 -18.13 -19.99 -7.12
CA SER A 518 -18.90 -20.27 -5.90
C SER A 518 -17.97 -20.73 -4.78
N ALA A 519 -18.45 -20.69 -3.53
CA ALA A 519 -17.74 -21.24 -2.37
C ALA A 519 -17.25 -22.66 -2.68
N ASP A 520 -18.15 -23.53 -3.15
CA ASP A 520 -17.83 -24.94 -3.45
C ASP A 520 -16.75 -25.08 -4.52
N LYS A 521 -16.76 -24.21 -5.55
CA LYS A 521 -15.75 -24.24 -6.60
C LYS A 521 -14.39 -23.72 -6.12
N LEU A 522 -14.36 -22.75 -5.21
CA LEU A 522 -13.14 -22.30 -4.55
C LEU A 522 -12.61 -23.37 -3.59
N MET A 523 -13.49 -24.01 -2.83
CA MET A 523 -13.15 -25.09 -1.91
C MET A 523 -12.64 -26.32 -2.64
N ASN A 524 -13.28 -26.74 -3.73
CA ASN A 524 -12.82 -27.87 -4.56
C ASN A 524 -11.45 -27.59 -5.21
N ARG A 525 -11.14 -26.32 -5.52
CA ARG A 525 -9.80 -25.94 -6.02
C ARG A 525 -8.72 -25.98 -4.94
N LEU A 526 -9.08 -25.75 -3.68
CA LEU A 526 -8.13 -25.62 -2.57
C LEU A 526 -7.98 -26.92 -1.75
N LEU A 527 -9.02 -27.74 -1.70
CA LEU A 527 -9.10 -28.96 -0.88
C LEU A 527 -9.43 -30.22 -1.70
N GLY A 528 -9.76 -30.10 -2.98
CA GLY A 528 -10.05 -31.26 -3.83
C GLY A 528 -8.81 -32.12 -4.01
N ASP A 529 -8.98 -33.44 -3.93
CA ASP A 529 -7.93 -34.43 -4.16
C ASP A 529 -7.13 -34.09 -5.42
N SER A 530 -5.80 -34.12 -5.28
CA SER A 530 -4.84 -34.14 -6.38
C SER A 530 -5.01 -35.41 -7.22
N GLY A 531 -6.11 -35.48 -7.98
CA GLY A 531 -6.49 -36.62 -8.80
C GLY A 531 -7.69 -36.28 -9.70
N GLY A 532 -7.43 -35.66 -10.85
CA GLY A 532 -8.47 -35.48 -11.87
C GLY A 532 -8.18 -34.41 -12.91
N GLU A 533 -7.58 -34.84 -14.02
CA GLU A 533 -7.70 -34.23 -15.36
C GLU A 533 -7.29 -32.76 -15.52
N PHE A 534 -5.97 -32.54 -15.65
CA PHE A 534 -5.49 -31.61 -16.66
C PHE A 534 -5.81 -32.20 -18.04
N GLY A 535 -7.06 -32.03 -18.46
CA GLY A 535 -7.49 -32.33 -19.82
C GLY A 535 -6.72 -31.44 -20.80
N ASN A 536 -5.85 -32.08 -21.56
CA ASN A 536 -5.36 -31.60 -22.84
C ASN A 536 -6.53 -30.96 -23.61
N ASN A 537 -6.39 -29.69 -23.96
CA ASN A 537 -6.88 -29.20 -25.25
C ASN A 537 -5.92 -28.11 -25.74
N ALA A 538 -5.48 -28.35 -26.97
CA ALA A 538 -4.53 -27.58 -27.75
C ALA A 538 -4.98 -26.14 -28.03
#